data_AF-A0A5B0DH67-F1
#
_entry.id   AF-A0A5B0DH67-F1
#
_cell.length_a   1.000
_cell.length_b   1.000
_cell.length_c   1.000
_cell.angle_alpha   90.00
_cell.angle_beta   90.00
_cell.angle_gamma   90.00
#
_symmetry.space_group_name_H-M   'P 1'
#
loop_
_entity.id
_entity.type
_entity.pdbx_description
1 polymer ?
#
loop_
_entity_poly.entity_id
_entity_poly.type
_entity_poly.pdbx_seq_one_letter_code
_entity_poly.pdbx_strand_id
1 'polypeptide(L)'
;MAKKKILIGDTENKASFIFEQIEHMNIPFTVDIEKMYVIKRSSEELLTKACDEEYEFFLTFVVQKRDIVKVEAIIAQHASPNERDEWQKKAKKIKRKETFIFAIWIVIYSILILTIEVGKTIDGNSISYIACFILWLGGTILTVKNYREYKRAKEEKLLKQYTLFSIIFGSSCMIHAFSSFLTMNR
;
A
#
# COMPACT_ATOMS: atom_id res chain seq x y z
N MET A 1 3.91 24.54 10.21
CA MET A 1 2.78 24.84 9.29
C MET A 1 1.88 23.63 9.19
N ALA A 2 0.59 23.78 9.51
CA ALA A 2 -0.36 22.67 9.42
C ALA A 2 -0.80 22.47 7.96
N LYS A 3 -0.61 21.26 7.45
CA LYS A 3 -1.03 20.82 6.12
C LYS A 3 -2.24 19.90 6.25
N LYS A 4 -3.19 19.95 5.30
CA LYS A 4 -4.34 19.03 5.23
C LYS A 4 -4.28 18.23 3.95
N LYS A 5 -4.65 16.95 4.05
CA LYS A 5 -4.75 15.99 2.95
C LYS A 5 -6.18 16.04 2.38
N ILE A 6 -6.32 16.20 1.07
CA ILE A 6 -7.61 16.17 0.37
C ILE A 6 -7.57 15.05 -0.67
N LEU A 7 -8.50 14.10 -0.56
CA LEU A 7 -8.58 12.93 -1.44
C LEU A 7 -9.43 13.24 -2.68
N ILE A 8 -8.93 12.89 -3.85
CA ILE A 8 -9.65 12.93 -5.13
C ILE A 8 -9.56 11.54 -5.75
N GLY A 9 -10.71 10.94 -6.08
CA GLY A 9 -10.80 9.62 -6.70
C GLY A 9 -11.40 9.72 -8.10
N ASP A 10 -10.59 9.88 -9.15
CA ASP A 10 -11.18 10.03 -10.50
C ASP A 10 -10.22 9.57 -11.60
N THR A 11 -10.73 9.55 -12.84
CA THR A 11 -9.98 9.35 -14.07
C THR A 11 -8.85 10.37 -14.22
N GLU A 12 -7.76 9.98 -14.89
CA GLU A 12 -6.56 10.80 -15.09
C GLU A 12 -6.88 12.21 -15.62
N ASN A 13 -7.87 12.30 -16.51
CA ASN A 13 -8.28 13.55 -17.15
C ASN A 13 -8.88 14.56 -16.17
N LYS A 14 -9.79 14.13 -15.29
CA LYS A 14 -10.39 15.02 -14.29
C LYS A 14 -9.41 15.38 -13.17
N ALA A 15 -8.57 14.43 -12.76
CA ALA A 15 -7.50 14.68 -11.81
C ALA A 15 -6.51 15.73 -12.33
N SER A 16 -6.12 15.64 -13.61
CA SER A 16 -5.22 16.59 -14.28
C SER A 16 -5.87 17.98 -14.40
N PHE A 17 -7.16 18.05 -14.70
CA PHE A 17 -7.87 19.32 -14.76
C PHE A 17 -7.96 20.03 -13.40
N ILE A 18 -8.22 19.27 -12.32
CA ILE A 18 -8.21 19.84 -10.97
C ILE A 18 -6.80 20.30 -10.58
N PHE A 19 -5.76 19.57 -10.99
CA PHE A 19 -4.37 19.96 -10.77
C PHE A 19 -4.05 21.30 -11.45
N GLU A 20 -4.38 21.44 -12.74
CA GLU A 20 -4.15 22.67 -13.51
C GLU A 20 -4.89 23.86 -12.88
N GLN A 21 -6.13 23.68 -12.43
CA GLN A 21 -6.87 24.77 -11.78
C GLN A 21 -6.24 25.22 -10.45
N ILE A 22 -5.73 24.29 -9.64
CA ILE A 22 -5.07 24.64 -8.38
C ILE A 22 -3.73 25.35 -8.66
N GLU A 23 -3.00 24.91 -9.70
CA GLU A 23 -1.74 25.54 -10.15
C GLU A 23 -1.98 26.96 -10.70
N HIS A 24 -3.00 27.15 -11.53
CA HIS A 24 -3.40 28.47 -12.04
C HIS A 24 -3.77 29.47 -10.93
N MET A 25 -4.22 28.99 -9.77
CA MET A 25 -4.50 29.85 -8.61
C MET A 25 -3.25 30.18 -7.77
N ASN A 26 -2.05 29.78 -8.19
CA ASN A 26 -0.79 29.97 -7.45
C ASN A 26 -0.85 29.43 -6.00
N ILE A 27 -1.64 28.39 -5.77
CA ILE A 27 -1.73 27.76 -4.45
C ILE A 27 -0.55 26.80 -4.33
N PRO A 28 0.31 26.90 -3.30
CA PRO A 28 1.36 25.93 -3.10
C PRO A 28 0.78 24.63 -2.55
N PHE A 29 0.89 23.55 -3.32
CA PHE A 29 0.46 22.21 -2.93
C PHE A 29 1.54 21.16 -3.19
N THR A 30 1.40 20.01 -2.56
CA THR A 30 2.17 18.80 -2.89
C THR A 30 1.16 17.71 -3.21
N VAL A 31 1.36 17.00 -4.32
CA VAL A 31 0.54 15.83 -4.65
C VAL A 31 1.25 14.59 -4.15
N ASP A 32 0.54 13.82 -3.36
CA ASP A 32 0.95 12.51 -2.85
C ASP A 32 0.00 11.51 -3.52
N ILE A 33 0.56 10.62 -4.36
CA ILE A 33 -0.25 9.59 -5.03
C ILE A 33 -0.48 8.48 -4.01
N GLU A 34 -1.63 8.52 -3.34
CA GLU A 34 -1.92 7.58 -2.26
C GLU A 34 -2.15 6.16 -2.81
N LYS A 35 -2.67 6.03 -4.05
CA LYS A 35 -2.62 4.81 -4.89
C LYS A 35 -3.21 5.04 -6.29
N MET A 36 -2.71 4.25 -7.24
CA MET A 36 -3.27 4.07 -8.59
C MET A 36 -4.01 2.73 -8.64
N TYR A 37 -5.26 2.71 -9.10
CA TYR A 37 -6.01 1.46 -9.30
C TYR A 37 -6.55 1.36 -10.72
N VAL A 38 -6.49 0.14 -11.25
CA VAL A 38 -7.21 -0.25 -12.46
C VAL A 38 -8.64 -0.58 -12.05
N ILE A 39 -9.62 0.19 -12.51
CA ILE A 39 -11.00 -0.31 -12.50
C ILE A 39 -11.14 -1.16 -13.75
N LYS A 40 -11.08 -2.47 -13.58
CA LYS A 40 -11.62 -3.36 -14.60
C LYS A 40 -13.14 -3.25 -14.52
N ARG A 41 -13.77 -2.43 -15.38
CA ARG A 41 -15.23 -2.45 -15.53
C ARG A 41 -15.61 -3.90 -15.82
N SER A 42 -16.46 -4.49 -14.98
CA SER A 42 -17.06 -5.78 -15.29
C SER A 42 -17.99 -5.56 -16.48
N SER A 43 -17.48 -5.87 -17.67
CA SER A 43 -18.23 -5.86 -18.92
C SER A 43 -19.26 -6.97 -18.88
N GLU A 44 -20.46 -6.70 -18.34
CA GLU A 44 -21.66 -7.40 -18.80
C GLU A 44 -22.27 -6.73 -20.05
N GLU A 45 -21.79 -5.54 -20.42
CA GLU A 45 -22.25 -4.85 -21.62
C GLU A 45 -21.06 -4.40 -22.48
N LEU A 46 -21.07 -4.83 -23.74
CA LEU A 46 -20.23 -4.43 -24.88
C LEU A 46 -19.14 -5.43 -25.29
N LEU A 47 -19.60 -6.44 -26.02
CA LEU A 47 -18.85 -7.39 -26.85
C LEU A 47 -18.05 -6.77 -28.02
N THR A 48 -17.90 -5.45 -28.12
CA THR A 48 -17.32 -4.81 -29.32
C THR A 48 -16.70 -3.44 -29.01
N LYS A 49 -15.51 -3.45 -28.39
CA LYS A 49 -14.36 -2.57 -28.69
C LYS A 49 -13.30 -2.79 -27.62
N ALA A 50 -12.05 -2.44 -27.95
CA ALA A 50 -10.88 -2.62 -27.12
C ALA A 50 -11.18 -2.38 -25.62
N CYS A 51 -10.72 -3.29 -24.76
CA CYS A 51 -10.73 -3.10 -23.32
C CYS A 51 -9.88 -1.87 -22.98
N ASP A 52 -10.50 -0.69 -22.99
CA ASP A 52 -9.95 0.50 -22.38
C ASP A 52 -10.01 0.28 -20.87
N GLU A 53 -8.88 -0.12 -20.30
CA GLU A 53 -8.69 -0.16 -18.86
C GLU A 53 -8.84 1.27 -18.33
N GLU A 54 -9.99 1.61 -17.75
CA GLU A 54 -10.18 2.90 -17.08
C GLU A 54 -9.46 2.85 -15.72
N TYR A 55 -8.46 3.73 -15.55
CA TYR A 55 -7.71 3.87 -14.30
C TYR A 55 -8.40 4.91 -13.41
N GLU A 56 -8.77 4.53 -12.18
CA GLU A 56 -9.24 5.46 -11.14
C GLU A 56 -8.07 5.75 -10.20
N PHE A 57 -7.67 7.01 -10.16
CA PHE A 57 -6.54 7.48 -9.35
C PHE A 57 -7.06 8.06 -8.04
N PHE A 58 -6.51 7.60 -6.92
CA PHE A 58 -6.74 8.23 -5.63
C PHE A 58 -5.54 9.12 -5.28
N LEU A 59 -5.69 10.41 -5.56
CA LEU A 59 -4.69 11.43 -5.31
C LEU A 59 -4.98 12.14 -3.99
N THR A 60 -3.92 12.39 -3.22
CA THR A 60 -4.00 13.23 -2.04
C THR A 60 -3.29 14.56 -2.30
N PHE A 61 -4.04 15.65 -2.30
CA PHE A 61 -3.50 16.99 -2.30
C PHE A 61 -3.16 17.42 -0.88
N VAL A 62 -1.89 17.72 -0.65
CA VAL A 62 -1.38 18.26 0.61
C VAL A 62 -1.29 19.78 0.47
N VAL A 63 -2.25 20.48 1.07
CA VAL A 63 -2.38 21.95 0.96
C VAL A 63 -2.20 22.62 2.32
N GLN A 64 -1.81 23.90 2.32
CA GLN A 64 -1.74 24.68 3.56
C GLN A 64 -3.15 24.94 4.11
N LYS A 65 -3.31 25.01 5.44
CA LYS A 65 -4.62 25.21 6.06
C LYS A 65 -5.40 26.42 5.52
N ARG A 66 -4.69 27.51 5.21
CA ARG A 66 -5.28 28.75 4.68
C ARG A 66 -5.90 28.59 3.29
N ASP A 67 -5.45 27.61 2.52
CA ASP A 67 -5.85 27.40 1.12
C ASP A 67 -6.87 26.26 0.97
N ILE A 68 -7.19 25.55 2.06
CA ILE A 68 -8.15 24.43 2.07
C ILE A 68 -9.48 24.83 1.45
N VAL A 69 -10.07 25.94 1.89
CA VAL A 69 -11.42 26.34 1.47
C VAL A 69 -11.46 26.59 -0.04
N LYS A 70 -10.38 27.16 -0.60
CA LYS A 70 -10.25 27.40 -2.05
C LYS A 70 -10.15 26.09 -2.81
N VAL A 71 -9.31 25.17 -2.33
CA VAL A 71 -9.12 23.86 -2.98
C VAL A 71 -10.37 22.99 -2.86
N GLU A 72 -11.06 22.99 -1.71
CA GLU A 72 -12.33 22.29 -1.53
C GLU A 72 -13.44 22.86 -2.42
N ALA A 73 -13.45 24.18 -2.68
CA ALA A 73 -14.37 24.81 -3.62
C ALA A 73 -14.10 24.39 -5.06
N ILE A 74 -12.84 24.35 -5.49
CA ILE A 74 -12.44 23.82 -6.82
C ILE A 74 -12.91 22.38 -6.97
N ILE A 75 -12.66 21.53 -5.98
CA ILE A 75 -13.06 20.12 -6.03
C ILE A 75 -14.59 20.00 -6.05
N ALA A 76 -15.31 20.83 -5.29
CA ALA A 76 -16.78 20.83 -5.28
C ALA A 76 -17.39 21.24 -6.63
N GLN A 77 -16.67 21.94 -7.50
CA GLN A 77 -17.11 22.23 -8.86
C GLN A 77 -17.04 21.00 -9.77
N HIS A 78 -16.20 20.02 -9.44
CA HIS A 78 -15.92 18.85 -10.28
C HIS A 78 -16.48 17.54 -9.73
N ALA A 79 -16.84 17.52 -8.43
CA ALA A 79 -17.35 16.35 -7.76
C ALA A 79 -18.46 16.72 -6.76
N SER A 80 -19.56 16.01 -6.86
CA SER A 80 -20.68 16.14 -5.94
C SER A 80 -20.29 15.73 -4.51
N PRO A 81 -21.02 16.18 -3.47
CA PRO A 81 -20.81 15.71 -2.11
C PRO A 81 -20.88 14.17 -1.99
N ASN A 82 -21.79 13.54 -2.74
CA ASN A 82 -21.98 12.09 -2.73
C ASN A 82 -20.78 11.33 -3.32
N GLU A 83 -20.22 11.81 -4.44
CA GLU A 83 -19.01 11.22 -5.04
C GLU A 83 -17.80 11.34 -4.11
N ARG A 84 -17.62 12.51 -3.48
CA ARG A 84 -16.54 12.73 -2.50
C ARG A 84 -16.63 11.80 -1.29
N ASP A 85 -17.85 11.58 -0.78
CA ASP A 85 -18.10 10.62 0.30
C ASP A 85 -17.82 9.18 -0.14
N GLU A 86 -18.16 8.83 -1.39
CA GLU A 86 -17.88 7.51 -1.95
C GLU A 86 -16.37 7.26 -2.08
N TRP A 87 -15.60 8.26 -2.53
CA TRP A 87 -14.14 8.18 -2.59
C TRP A 87 -13.52 7.93 -1.21
N GLN A 88 -14.00 8.65 -0.19
CA GLN A 88 -13.54 8.45 1.18
C GLN A 88 -13.89 7.04 1.71
N LYS A 89 -15.11 6.55 1.43
CA LYS A 89 -15.52 5.18 1.80
C LYS A 89 -14.66 4.13 1.11
N LYS A 90 -14.42 4.27 -0.20
CA LYS A 90 -13.57 3.38 -1.00
C LYS A 90 -12.14 3.37 -0.47
N ALA A 91 -11.50 4.53 -0.31
CA ALA A 91 -10.15 4.64 0.23
C ALA A 91 -10.03 4.04 1.63
N LYS A 92 -11.01 4.29 2.51
CA LYS A 92 -11.04 3.71 3.86
C LYS A 92 -11.22 2.19 3.85
N LYS A 93 -12.10 1.66 2.98
CA LYS A 93 -12.31 0.21 2.81
C LYS A 93 -11.04 -0.47 2.34
N ILE A 94 -10.30 0.15 1.42
CA ILE A 94 -9.07 -0.42 0.88
C ILE A 94 -7.95 -0.37 1.92
N LYS A 95 -7.77 0.77 2.60
CA LYS A 95 -6.81 0.88 3.71
C LYS A 95 -7.07 -0.19 4.78
N ARG A 96 -8.34 -0.40 5.15
CA ARG A 96 -8.72 -1.50 6.06
C ARG A 96 -8.37 -2.87 5.50
N LYS A 97 -8.63 -3.15 4.23
CA LYS A 97 -8.30 -4.43 3.59
C LYS A 97 -6.80 -4.71 3.64
N GLU A 98 -5.97 -3.72 3.35
CA GLU A 98 -4.52 -3.87 3.42
C GLU A 98 -3.99 -4.01 4.85
N THR A 99 -4.48 -3.20 5.80
CA THR A 99 -4.14 -3.38 7.22
C THR A 99 -4.56 -4.76 7.70
N PHE A 100 -5.72 -5.26 7.28
CA PHE A 100 -6.22 -6.58 7.63
C PHE A 100 -5.35 -7.70 7.02
N ILE A 101 -4.99 -7.61 5.74
CA ILE A 101 -4.07 -8.54 5.09
C ILE A 101 -2.72 -8.54 5.81
N PHE A 102 -2.18 -7.37 6.13
CA PHE A 102 -0.93 -7.24 6.87
C PHE A 102 -1.02 -7.86 8.27
N ALA A 103 -2.11 -7.64 8.99
CA ALA A 103 -2.36 -8.26 10.29
C ALA A 103 -2.44 -9.79 10.19
N ILE A 104 -3.12 -10.34 9.18
CA ILE A 104 -3.15 -11.79 8.92
C ILE A 104 -1.74 -12.32 8.70
N TRP A 105 -0.92 -11.65 7.89
CA TRP A 105 0.47 -12.07 7.66
C TRP A 105 1.29 -12.10 8.94
N ILE A 106 1.15 -11.12 9.83
CA ILE A 106 1.82 -11.12 11.14
C ILE A 106 1.40 -12.34 11.97
N VAL A 107 0.11 -12.67 11.99
CA VAL A 107 -0.41 -13.83 12.73
C VAL A 107 0.17 -15.12 12.16
N ILE A 108 0.15 -15.29 10.83
CA ILE A 108 0.74 -16.47 10.16
C ILE A 108 2.22 -16.60 10.50
N TYR A 109 2.99 -15.51 10.40
CA TYR A 109 4.42 -15.53 10.74
C TYR A 109 4.66 -15.88 12.21
N SER A 110 3.81 -15.40 13.12
CA SER A 110 3.91 -15.73 14.55
C SER A 110 3.67 -17.23 14.80
N ILE A 111 2.67 -17.82 14.13
CA ILE A 111 2.39 -19.26 14.20
C ILE A 111 3.56 -20.07 13.64
N LEU A 112 4.15 -19.64 12.52
CA LEU A 112 5.32 -20.29 11.93
C LEU A 112 6.53 -20.26 12.88
N ILE A 113 6.81 -19.12 13.51
CA ILE A 113 7.89 -19.00 14.51
C ILE A 113 7.64 -19.93 15.70
N LEU A 114 6.42 -19.97 16.24
CA LEU A 114 6.07 -20.90 17.33
C LEU A 114 6.27 -22.37 16.93
N THR A 115 5.86 -22.72 15.70
CA THR A 115 6.02 -24.08 15.16
C THR A 115 7.49 -24.46 15.04
N ILE A 116 8.34 -23.52 14.63
CA ILE A 116 9.79 -23.70 14.56
C ILE A 116 10.39 -23.89 15.95
N GLU A 117 10.03 -23.06 16.92
CA GLU A 117 10.55 -23.16 18.29
C GLU A 117 10.14 -24.48 18.96
N VAL A 118 8.88 -24.91 18.82
CA VAL A 118 8.45 -26.24 19.29
C VAL A 118 9.22 -27.34 18.56
N GLY A 119 9.41 -27.22 17.25
CA GLY A 119 10.19 -28.16 16.46
C GLY A 119 11.63 -28.35 16.96
N LYS A 120 12.30 -27.27 17.38
CA LYS A 120 13.65 -27.35 17.97
C LYS A 120 13.73 -28.18 19.24
N THR A 121 12.65 -28.22 20.03
CA THR A 121 12.62 -28.98 21.29
C THR A 121 12.38 -30.48 21.12
N ILE A 122 11.97 -30.91 19.92
CA ILE A 122 11.61 -32.31 19.60
C ILE A 122 12.50 -32.80 18.44
N ASP A 123 13.77 -32.38 18.41
CA ASP A 123 14.79 -32.77 17.42
C ASP A 123 14.40 -32.56 15.94
N GLY A 124 13.54 -31.57 15.67
CA GLY A 124 13.15 -31.19 14.31
C GLY A 124 12.21 -32.21 13.65
N ASN A 125 10.96 -31.83 13.44
CA ASN A 125 10.02 -32.63 12.65
C ASN A 125 9.86 -32.02 11.24
N SER A 126 9.34 -32.80 10.29
CA SER A 126 9.11 -32.32 8.92
C SER A 126 8.28 -31.02 8.87
N ILE A 127 7.40 -30.81 9.87
CA ILE A 127 6.55 -29.62 9.98
C ILE A 127 7.38 -28.37 10.31
N SER A 128 8.36 -28.45 11.21
CA SER A 128 9.23 -27.32 11.56
C SER A 128 10.21 -26.97 10.43
N TYR A 129 10.66 -27.96 9.66
CA TYR A 129 11.43 -27.74 8.44
C TYR A 129 10.62 -27.03 7.35
N ILE A 130 9.37 -27.46 7.12
CA ILE A 130 8.45 -26.79 6.19
C ILE A 130 8.17 -25.36 6.67
N ALA A 131 7.97 -25.16 7.99
CA ALA A 131 7.75 -23.83 8.55
C ALA A 131 8.96 -22.92 8.34
N CYS A 132 10.19 -23.41 8.50
CA CYS A 132 11.41 -22.67 8.18
C CYS A 132 11.46 -22.27 6.70
N PHE A 133 11.14 -23.20 5.79
CA PHE A 133 11.14 -22.91 4.36
C PHE A 133 10.10 -21.84 3.98
N ILE A 134 8.87 -21.94 4.49
CA ILE A 134 7.82 -20.95 4.26
C ILE A 134 8.22 -19.58 4.83
N LEU A 135 8.77 -19.54 6.04
CA LEU A 135 9.23 -18.31 6.69
C LEU A 135 10.37 -17.65 5.90
N TRP A 136 11.32 -18.44 5.41
CA TRP A 136 12.45 -17.97 4.60
C TRP A 136 12.00 -17.43 3.24
N LEU A 137 11.15 -18.17 2.53
CA LEU A 137 10.61 -17.75 1.23
C LEU A 137 9.77 -16.46 1.37
N GLY A 138 8.92 -16.41 2.40
CA GLY A 138 8.10 -15.23 2.71
C GLY A 138 8.95 -14.00 3.05
N GLY A 139 9.98 -14.17 3.89
CA GLY A 139 10.95 -13.12 4.20
C GLY A 139 11.70 -12.63 2.97
N THR A 140 12.07 -13.54 2.06
CA THR A 140 12.74 -13.19 0.78
C THR A 140 11.83 -12.36 -0.11
N ILE A 141 10.58 -12.80 -0.33
CA ILE A 141 9.60 -12.07 -1.15
C ILE A 141 9.35 -10.67 -0.58
N LEU A 142 9.13 -10.57 0.74
CA LEU A 142 8.89 -9.30 1.42
C LEU A 142 10.09 -8.36 1.25
N THR A 143 11.30 -8.88 1.44
CA THR A 143 12.54 -8.10 1.33
C THR A 143 12.77 -7.60 -0.10
N VAL A 144 12.67 -8.48 -1.09
CA VAL A 144 12.89 -8.13 -2.50
C VAL A 144 11.84 -7.14 -3.00
N LYS A 145 10.55 -7.38 -2.67
CA LYS A 145 9.47 -6.48 -3.08
C LYS A 145 9.67 -5.08 -2.49
N ASN A 146 9.88 -5.00 -1.18
CA ASN A 146 10.06 -3.72 -0.50
C ASN A 146 11.37 -3.03 -0.89
N TYR A 147 12.45 -3.76 -1.17
CA TYR A 147 13.69 -3.17 -1.67
C TYR A 147 13.52 -2.48 -3.03
N ARG A 148 12.74 -3.09 -3.93
CA ARG A 148 12.39 -2.45 -5.22
C ARG A 148 11.59 -1.16 -5.02
N GLU A 149 10.65 -1.16 -4.08
CA GLU A 149 9.86 0.04 -3.74
C GLU A 149 10.71 1.12 -3.06
N TYR A 150 11.61 0.73 -2.14
CA TYR A 150 12.55 1.64 -1.48
C TYR A 150 13.45 2.35 -2.48
N LYS A 151 13.94 1.64 -3.50
CA LYS A 151 14.77 2.21 -4.58
C LYS A 151 13.97 3.15 -5.49
N ARG A 152 12.66 2.93 -5.64
CA ARG A 152 11.78 3.76 -6.48
C ARG A 152 11.23 4.99 -5.76
N ALA A 153 11.16 4.97 -4.42
CA ALA A 153 10.69 6.10 -3.63
C ALA A 153 11.64 7.30 -3.78
N LYS A 154 11.27 8.25 -4.64
CA LYS A 154 11.88 9.59 -4.66
C LYS A 154 11.26 10.41 -3.52
N GLU A 155 12.13 10.95 -2.67
CA GLU A 155 11.89 12.04 -1.71
C GLU A 155 10.91 11.85 -0.52
N GLU A 156 10.01 10.87 -0.52
CA GLU A 156 9.12 10.66 0.62
C GLU A 156 9.78 9.96 1.81
N LYS A 157 10.15 10.76 2.83
CA LYS A 157 10.86 10.31 4.04
C LYS A 157 10.08 9.26 4.86
N LEU A 158 8.75 9.38 4.95
CA LEU A 158 7.89 8.46 5.69
C LEU A 158 7.75 7.11 5.00
N LEU A 159 7.49 7.11 3.68
CA LEU A 159 7.40 5.88 2.90
C LEU A 159 8.72 5.09 2.96
N LYS A 160 9.86 5.78 2.79
CA LYS A 160 11.19 5.17 2.96
C LYS A 160 11.39 4.51 4.31
N GLN A 161 10.93 5.11 5.41
CA GLN A 161 11.04 4.53 6.75
C GLN A 161 10.21 3.25 6.90
N TYR A 162 8.95 3.26 6.44
CA TYR A 162 8.09 2.07 6.49
C TYR A 162 8.62 0.93 5.62
N THR A 163 9.08 1.24 4.41
CA THR A 163 9.66 0.26 3.50
C THR A 163 10.96 -0.30 4.06
N LEU A 164 11.82 0.54 4.67
CA LEU A 164 13.04 0.10 5.35
C LEU A 164 12.74 -0.83 6.53
N PHE A 165 11.76 -0.49 7.37
CA PHE A 165 11.34 -1.35 8.47
C PHE A 165 10.86 -2.72 7.98
N SER A 166 10.13 -2.74 6.86
CA SER A 166 9.62 -3.97 6.24
C SER A 166 10.75 -4.83 5.66
N ILE A 167 11.81 -4.21 5.11
CA ILE A 167 13.04 -4.88 4.66
C ILE A 167 13.78 -5.52 5.85
N ILE A 168 13.94 -4.77 6.95
CA ILE A 168 14.59 -5.26 8.16
C ILE A 168 13.80 -6.44 8.75
N PHE A 169 12.47 -6.34 8.81
CA PHE A 169 11.61 -7.41 9.26
C PHE A 169 11.74 -8.66 8.39
N GLY A 170 11.64 -8.53 7.06
CA GLY A 170 11.83 -9.65 6.13
C GLY A 170 13.20 -10.30 6.25
N SER A 171 14.25 -9.51 6.42
CA SER A 171 15.62 -10.00 6.63
C SER A 171 15.77 -10.76 7.95
N SER A 172 15.12 -10.29 9.01
CA SER A 172 15.11 -10.96 10.31
C SER A 172 14.41 -12.32 10.24
N CYS A 173 13.28 -12.41 9.53
CA CYS A 173 12.60 -13.68 9.29
C CYS A 173 13.49 -14.68 8.53
N MET A 174 14.24 -14.23 7.51
CA MET A 174 15.18 -15.08 6.78
C MET A 174 16.29 -15.62 7.67
N ILE A 175 16.93 -14.74 8.47
CA ILE A 175 18.01 -15.12 9.40
C ILE A 175 17.49 -16.12 10.42
N HIS A 176 16.34 -15.85 11.04
CA HIS A 176 15.73 -16.72 12.03
C HIS A 176 15.36 -18.09 11.46
N ALA A 177 14.77 -18.14 10.27
CA ALA A 177 14.44 -19.39 9.59
C ALA A 177 15.71 -20.22 9.30
N PHE A 178 16.75 -19.57 8.78
CA PHE A 178 18.01 -20.25 8.44
C PHE A 178 18.75 -20.75 9.68
N SER A 179 18.88 -19.93 10.73
CA SER A 179 19.52 -20.35 11.98
C SER A 179 18.77 -21.51 12.63
N SER A 180 17.43 -21.47 12.59
CA SER A 180 16.59 -22.52 13.15
C SER A 180 16.71 -23.82 12.38
N PHE A 181 16.72 -23.76 11.05
CA PHE A 181 16.96 -24.91 10.19
C PHE A 181 18.30 -25.59 10.52
N LEU A 182 19.38 -24.80 10.64
CA LEU A 182 20.71 -25.32 11.00
C LEU A 182 20.75 -25.93 12.41
N THR A 183 19.99 -25.38 13.36
CA THR A 183 19.94 -25.88 14.74
C THR A 183 19.21 -27.22 14.80
N MET A 184 18.13 -27.38 14.05
CA MET A 184 17.37 -28.65 14.01
C MET A 184 18.08 -29.75 13.24
N ASN A 185 18.99 -29.40 12.32
CA ASN A 185 19.74 -30.35 11.50
C ASN A 185 21.08 -30.77 12.12
N ARG A 186 21.33 -30.41 13.39
CA ARG A 186 22.51 -30.81 14.17
C ARG A 186 22.10 -31.86 15.19
#